data_AF-A0A1H6ZS99-F1
#
_entry.id   AF-A0A1H6ZS99-F1
#
_cell.length_a   1.000
_cell.length_b   1.000
_cell.length_c   1.000
_cell.angle_alpha   90.00
_cell.angle_beta   90.00
_cell.angle_gamma   90.00
#
_symmetry.space_group_name_H-M   'P 1'
#
loop_
_entity.id
_entity.type
_entity.pdbx_description
1 polymer ?
#
loop_
_entity_poly.entity_id
_entity_poly.type
_entity_poly.pdbx_seq_one_letter_code
_entity_poly.pdbx_strand_id
1 'polypeptide(L)'
;MKNHLPLADLQQKILGLVKDSYLPEYTDENYFHSVSKSLNLQLVRAIALWWRQNHLERYCFFTARFLKATGQMETTTARYFQASNHSSFIEETGPDFLHWLSKNTIGLTSIIARFELGMIAINKNEVYEDEIFWPCDPFPIIYGLVQNDLSNESIQSGEFCMTLSDKIIGSFEVEEISPFQFQPIPPYL
;
A
#
# COMPACT_ATOMS: atom_id res chain seq x y z
N MET A 1 39.13 4.19 27.52
CA MET A 1 38.15 5.26 27.83
C MET A 1 36.77 4.72 27.50
N LYS A 2 35.84 4.65 28.46
CA LYS A 2 34.44 4.31 28.16
C LYS A 2 33.81 5.53 27.48
N ASN A 3 33.69 5.49 26.15
CA ASN A 3 32.87 6.44 25.41
C ASN A 3 31.42 6.16 25.80
N HIS A 4 30.93 6.84 26.82
CA HIS A 4 29.50 6.86 27.11
C HIS A 4 28.83 7.63 25.99
N LEU A 5 28.10 6.93 25.11
CA LEU A 5 27.20 7.61 24.20
C LEU A 5 26.21 8.44 25.03
N PRO A 6 25.93 9.68 24.61
CA PRO A 6 24.80 10.43 25.13
C PRO A 6 23.53 9.58 25.08
N LEU A 7 22.71 9.64 26.13
CA LEU A 7 21.47 8.86 26.22
C LEU A 7 20.57 9.06 25.00
N ALA A 8 20.51 10.28 24.48
CA ALA A 8 19.76 10.61 23.27
C ALA A 8 20.23 9.83 22.05
N ASP A 9 21.54 9.73 21.83
CA ASP A 9 22.12 8.99 20.70
C ASP A 9 21.91 7.49 20.85
N LEU A 10 22.03 6.96 22.07
CA LEU A 10 21.71 5.57 22.37
C LEU A 10 20.24 5.25 22.05
N GLN A 11 19.31 6.12 22.46
CA GLN A 11 17.88 5.97 22.18
C GLN A 11 17.59 6.01 20.68
N GLN A 12 18.22 6.93 19.93
CA GLN A 12 18.06 7.02 18.48
C GLN A 12 18.59 5.77 17.77
N LYS A 13 19.75 5.26 18.17
CA LYS A 13 20.31 4.03 17.60
C LYS A 13 19.47 2.79 17.91
N ILE A 14 18.96 2.66 19.15
CA ILE A 14 18.02 1.58 19.51
C ILE A 14 16.72 1.71 18.73
N LEU A 15 16.17 2.92 18.61
CA LEU A 15 14.96 3.17 17.82
C LEU A 15 15.18 2.83 16.35
N GLY A 16 16.33 3.20 15.79
CA GLY A 16 16.74 2.85 14.43
C GLY A 16 16.86 1.33 14.23
N LEU A 17 17.36 0.60 15.23
CA LEU A 17 17.35 -0.86 15.22
C LEU A 17 15.93 -1.42 15.24
N VAL A 18 15.01 -0.88 16.04
CA VAL A 18 13.61 -1.32 16.07
C VAL A 18 12.90 -1.01 14.75
N LYS A 19 13.21 0.14 14.13
CA LYS A 19 12.66 0.57 12.83
C LYS A 19 13.30 -0.10 11.62
N ASP A 20 14.37 -0.85 11.82
CA ASP A 20 15.21 -1.42 10.75
C ASP A 20 15.79 -0.36 9.80
N SER A 21 16.00 0.87 10.32
CA SER A 21 16.56 2.01 9.60
C SER A 21 18.03 2.29 9.99
N TYR A 22 18.59 1.49 10.90
CA TYR A 22 19.98 1.59 11.36
C TYR A 22 20.73 0.30 11.03
N LEU A 23 21.79 0.42 10.23
CA LEU A 23 22.71 -0.68 9.90
C LEU A 23 23.97 -0.54 10.76
N PRO A 24 24.19 -1.42 11.76
CA PRO A 24 25.36 -1.35 12.64
C PRO A 24 26.69 -1.61 11.94
N GLU A 25 26.69 -2.11 10.70
CA GLU A 25 27.91 -2.45 9.94
C GLU A 25 28.86 -1.25 9.73
N TYR A 26 28.38 -0.02 9.93
CA TYR A 26 29.16 1.21 9.79
C TYR A 26 29.61 1.83 11.12
N THR A 27 29.38 1.17 12.26
CA THR A 27 29.78 1.69 13.58
C THR A 27 30.50 0.63 14.41
N ASP A 28 31.69 0.97 14.95
CA ASP A 28 32.59 0.12 15.77
C ASP A 28 32.01 -0.39 17.11
N GLU A 29 30.69 -0.36 17.30
CA GLU A 29 30.05 -0.66 18.58
C GLU A 29 29.54 -2.10 18.64
N ASN A 30 30.36 -2.98 19.22
CA ASN A 30 30.05 -4.41 19.46
C ASN A 30 28.67 -4.66 20.09
N TYR A 31 28.17 -3.73 20.90
CA TYR A 31 26.84 -3.81 21.50
C TYR A 31 25.72 -3.76 20.46
N PHE A 32 25.74 -2.80 19.53
CA PHE A 32 24.67 -2.69 18.54
C PHE A 32 24.67 -3.84 17.54
N HIS A 33 25.84 -4.42 17.28
CA HIS A 33 25.97 -5.64 16.47
C HIS A 33 25.40 -6.88 17.17
N SER A 34 25.55 -7.01 18.49
CA SER A 34 24.96 -8.13 19.24
C SER A 34 23.44 -7.97 19.37
N VAL A 35 22.96 -6.74 19.61
CA VAL A 35 21.53 -6.44 19.67
C VAL A 35 20.86 -6.64 18.32
N SER A 36 21.48 -6.23 17.21
CA SER A 36 20.91 -6.40 15.86
C SER A 36 20.69 -7.86 15.48
N LYS A 37 21.55 -8.76 15.99
CA LYS A 37 21.45 -10.21 15.79
C LYS A 37 20.61 -10.92 16.85
N SER A 38 20.10 -10.21 17.85
CA SER A 38 19.36 -10.83 18.95
C SER A 38 17.96 -11.30 18.53
N LEU A 39 17.55 -12.46 19.05
CA LEU A 39 16.20 -12.98 18.84
C LEU A 39 15.13 -12.02 19.39
N ASN A 40 15.42 -11.36 20.51
CA ASN A 40 14.50 -10.39 21.12
C ASN A 40 14.21 -9.21 20.19
N LEU A 41 15.22 -8.67 19.49
CA LEU A 41 15.00 -7.60 18.53
C LEU A 41 14.16 -8.09 17.34
N GLN A 42 14.42 -9.30 16.84
CA GLN A 42 13.62 -9.90 15.77
C GLN A 42 12.15 -10.04 16.19
N LEU A 43 11.88 -10.50 17.42
CA LEU A 43 10.54 -10.61 17.96
C LEU A 43 9.86 -9.23 18.10
N VAL A 44 10.58 -8.22 18.60
CA VAL A 44 10.06 -6.86 18.72
C VAL A 44 9.70 -6.29 17.34
N ARG A 45 10.55 -6.51 16.33
CA ARG A 45 10.27 -6.11 14.94
C ARG A 45 9.04 -6.82 14.38
N ALA A 46 8.90 -8.12 14.62
CA ALA A 46 7.75 -8.91 14.19
C ALA A 46 6.45 -8.39 14.82
N ILE A 47 6.47 -8.11 16.14
CA ILE A 47 5.31 -7.53 16.85
C ILE A 47 4.97 -6.15 16.28
N ALA A 48 5.97 -5.30 16.06
CA ALA A 48 5.76 -3.96 15.49
C ALA A 48 5.16 -4.03 14.08
N LEU A 49 5.65 -4.94 13.24
CA LEU A 49 5.12 -5.17 11.90
C LEU A 49 3.68 -5.69 11.95
N TRP A 50 3.40 -6.64 12.83
CA TRP A 50 2.05 -7.17 13.03
C TRP A 50 1.06 -6.07 13.42
N TRP A 51 1.42 -5.20 14.37
CA TRP A 51 0.57 -4.06 14.75
C TRP A 51 0.30 -3.11 13.58
N ARG A 52 1.33 -2.81 12.79
CA ARG A 52 1.20 -1.96 11.58
C ARG A 52 0.28 -2.59 10.53
N GLN A 53 0.38 -3.90 10.31
CA GLN A 53 -0.51 -4.61 9.39
C GLN A 53 -1.97 -4.56 9.86
N ASN A 54 -2.22 -4.89 11.13
CA ASN A 54 -3.57 -4.82 11.71
C ASN A 54 -4.16 -3.41 11.61
N HIS A 55 -3.31 -2.40 11.71
CA HIS A 55 -3.71 -1.03 11.53
C HIS A 55 -4.09 -0.74 10.08
N LEU A 56 -3.20 -1.03 9.13
CA LEU A 56 -3.48 -0.84 7.70
C LEU A 56 -4.74 -1.58 7.24
N GLU A 57 -4.99 -2.79 7.76
CA GLU A 57 -6.20 -3.56 7.43
C GLU A 57 -7.51 -2.86 7.78
N ARG A 58 -7.50 -2.00 8.80
CA ARG A 58 -8.69 -1.25 9.21
C ARG A 58 -8.98 -0.06 8.29
N TYR A 59 -7.96 0.48 7.62
CA TYR A 59 -8.06 1.70 6.80
C TYR A 59 -8.01 1.40 5.30
N CYS A 60 -7.32 0.33 4.90
CA CYS A 60 -7.08 -0.08 3.53
C CYS A 60 -7.75 -1.44 3.31
N PHE A 61 -9.07 -1.48 3.47
CA PHE A 61 -9.88 -2.69 3.39
C PHE A 61 -9.65 -3.51 2.12
N PHE A 62 -9.78 -2.90 0.93
CA PHE A 62 -9.66 -3.61 -0.34
C PHE A 62 -8.21 -4.01 -0.59
N THR A 63 -7.29 -3.07 -0.42
CA THR A 63 -5.87 -3.28 -0.68
C THR A 63 -5.26 -4.31 0.26
N ALA A 64 -5.56 -4.25 1.56
CA ALA A 64 -5.03 -5.21 2.52
C ALA A 64 -5.58 -6.62 2.27
N ARG A 65 -6.85 -6.77 1.91
CA ARG A 65 -7.43 -8.06 1.53
C ARG A 65 -6.78 -8.63 0.28
N PHE A 66 -6.57 -7.79 -0.74
CA PHE A 66 -5.88 -8.21 -1.95
C PHE A 66 -4.44 -8.67 -1.66
N LEU A 67 -3.70 -7.89 -0.88
CA LEU A 67 -2.32 -8.22 -0.47
C LEU A 67 -2.26 -9.51 0.37
N LYS A 68 -3.26 -9.76 1.22
CA LYS A 68 -3.34 -11.03 1.97
C LYS A 68 -3.62 -12.21 1.06
N ALA A 69 -4.60 -12.09 0.18
CA ALA A 69 -4.96 -13.15 -0.75
C ALA A 69 -3.82 -13.51 -1.70
N THR A 70 -2.97 -12.55 -2.05
CA THR A 70 -1.77 -12.75 -2.88
C THR A 70 -0.50 -13.08 -2.09
N GLY A 71 -0.56 -13.16 -0.76
CA GLY A 71 0.60 -13.44 0.11
C GLY A 71 1.65 -12.31 0.17
N GLN A 72 1.29 -11.09 -0.25
CA GLN A 72 2.19 -9.94 -0.36
C GLN A 72 2.09 -8.95 0.81
N MET A 73 1.17 -9.13 1.76
CA MET A 73 0.93 -8.18 2.85
C MET A 73 2.19 -7.88 3.67
N GLU A 74 2.88 -8.91 4.15
CA GLU A 74 4.05 -8.74 5.02
C GLU A 74 5.21 -8.01 4.34
N THR A 75 5.60 -8.49 3.16
CA THR A 75 6.70 -7.91 2.38
C THR A 75 6.40 -6.48 1.96
N THR A 76 5.16 -6.20 1.56
CA THR A 76 4.73 -4.87 1.12
C THR A 76 4.69 -3.88 2.27
N THR A 77 4.11 -4.26 3.42
CA THR A 77 4.09 -3.40 4.61
C THR A 77 5.51 -3.15 5.12
N ALA A 78 6.37 -4.17 5.20
CA ALA A 78 7.76 -3.99 5.61
C ALA A 78 8.49 -3.00 4.70
N ARG A 79 8.35 -3.14 3.38
CA ARG A 79 8.95 -2.24 2.39
C ARG A 79 8.45 -0.81 2.51
N TYR A 80 7.15 -0.61 2.71
CA TYR A 80 6.58 0.72 2.97
C TYR A 80 7.23 1.35 4.21
N PHE A 81 7.23 0.64 5.34
CA PHE A 81 7.77 1.12 6.62
C PHE A 81 9.28 1.37 6.62
N GLN A 82 10.03 0.71 5.74
CA GLN A 82 11.46 0.97 5.50
C GLN A 82 11.70 2.17 4.56
N ALA A 83 10.85 2.38 3.56
CA ALA A 83 11.08 3.35 2.49
C ALA A 83 10.78 4.82 2.86
N SER A 84 10.06 5.07 3.95
CA SER A 84 9.52 6.41 4.23
C SER A 84 9.68 6.81 5.70
N ASN A 85 9.90 8.11 5.95
CA ASN A 85 9.72 8.69 7.28
C ASN A 85 8.22 8.87 7.52
N HIS A 86 7.57 7.80 7.95
CA HIS A 86 6.12 7.80 8.18
C HIS A 86 5.71 8.75 9.29
N SER A 87 4.54 9.35 9.11
CA SER A 87 3.84 10.04 10.18
C SER A 87 3.68 9.10 11.37
N SER A 88 3.91 9.60 12.58
CA SER A 88 3.57 8.86 13.80
C SER A 88 2.07 8.89 14.07
N PHE A 89 1.30 9.66 13.29
CA PHE A 89 -0.15 9.72 13.35
C PHE A 89 -0.76 8.56 12.56
N ILE A 90 -1.53 7.79 13.30
CA ILE A 90 -2.10 6.52 12.91
C ILE A 90 -3.15 6.74 11.81
N GLU A 91 -3.89 7.84 11.86
CA GLU A 91 -4.96 8.21 10.94
C GLU A 91 -4.47 8.59 9.54
N GLU A 92 -3.23 9.09 9.44
CA GLU A 92 -2.60 9.50 8.17
C GLU A 92 -1.94 8.30 7.46
N THR A 93 -1.58 7.26 8.22
CA THR A 93 -0.82 6.11 7.73
C THR A 93 -1.56 5.33 6.63
N GLY A 94 -2.89 5.25 6.68
CA GLY A 94 -3.69 4.51 5.68
C GLY A 94 -3.63 5.17 4.29
N PRO A 95 -4.10 6.43 4.15
CA PRO A 95 -4.01 7.16 2.89
C PRO A 95 -2.57 7.25 2.35
N ASP A 96 -1.60 7.50 3.22
CA ASP A 96 -0.18 7.55 2.83
C ASP A 96 0.31 6.22 2.28
N PHE A 97 -0.11 5.09 2.88
CA PHE A 97 0.20 3.75 2.40
C PHE A 97 -0.38 3.49 1.01
N LEU A 98 -1.65 3.84 0.79
CA LEU A 98 -2.29 3.66 -0.51
C LEU A 98 -1.63 4.54 -1.59
N HIS A 99 -1.26 5.79 -1.24
CA HIS A 99 -0.57 6.69 -2.17
C HIS A 99 0.84 6.22 -2.49
N TRP A 100 1.52 5.61 -1.52
CA TRP A 100 2.79 4.98 -1.77
C TRP A 100 2.63 3.76 -2.68
N LEU A 101 1.62 2.92 -2.48
CA LEU A 101 1.36 1.76 -3.33
C LEU A 101 1.02 2.15 -4.76
N SER A 102 0.15 3.14 -4.96
CA SER A 102 -0.24 3.60 -6.29
C SER A 102 0.96 4.07 -7.13
N LYS A 103 2.04 4.53 -6.48
CA LYS A 103 3.26 5.01 -7.14
C LYS A 103 4.39 3.98 -7.23
N ASN A 104 4.48 3.06 -6.27
CA ASN A 104 5.64 2.16 -6.11
C ASN A 104 5.32 0.69 -6.39
N THR A 105 4.11 0.39 -6.88
CA THR A 105 3.71 -0.95 -7.32
C THR A 105 3.15 -0.89 -8.74
N ILE A 106 2.96 -2.07 -9.34
CA ILE A 106 2.43 -2.24 -10.69
C ILE A 106 1.29 -3.25 -10.68
N GLY A 107 0.46 -3.21 -11.73
CA GLY A 107 -0.65 -4.14 -11.92
C GLY A 107 -1.81 -3.89 -10.96
N LEU A 108 -2.49 -4.97 -10.56
CA LEU A 108 -3.71 -4.86 -9.75
C LEU A 108 -3.49 -4.20 -8.39
N THR A 109 -2.31 -4.36 -7.76
CA THR A 109 -2.02 -3.70 -6.47
C THR A 109 -2.11 -2.18 -6.58
N SER A 110 -1.51 -1.58 -7.61
CA SER A 110 -1.56 -0.11 -7.79
C SER A 110 -2.96 0.36 -8.17
N ILE A 111 -3.67 -0.43 -8.96
CA ILE A 111 -5.03 -0.15 -9.44
C ILE A 111 -6.02 -0.15 -8.25
N ILE A 112 -5.99 -1.19 -7.42
CA ILE A 112 -6.85 -1.32 -6.23
C ILE A 112 -6.53 -0.21 -5.22
N ALA A 113 -5.24 0.14 -5.04
CA ALA A 113 -4.85 1.23 -4.16
C ALA A 113 -5.39 2.59 -4.64
N ARG A 114 -5.37 2.87 -5.95
CA ARG A 114 -5.98 4.08 -6.54
C ARG A 114 -7.49 4.10 -6.37
N PHE A 115 -8.15 2.97 -6.64
CA PHE A 115 -9.58 2.84 -6.44
C PHE A 115 -9.98 3.14 -4.99
N GLU A 116 -9.28 2.53 -4.04
CA GLU A 116 -9.55 2.73 -2.62
C GLU A 116 -9.28 4.16 -2.16
N LEU A 117 -8.23 4.83 -2.67
CA LEU A 117 -7.99 6.26 -2.43
C LEU A 117 -9.16 7.12 -2.91
N GLY A 118 -9.64 6.89 -4.13
CA GLY A 118 -10.75 7.64 -4.70
C GLY A 118 -12.03 7.44 -3.89
N MET A 119 -12.34 6.21 -3.50
CA MET A 119 -13.48 5.92 -2.62
C MET A 119 -13.37 6.61 -1.26
N ILE A 120 -12.18 6.67 -0.67
CA ILE A 120 -11.95 7.40 0.59
C ILE A 120 -12.19 8.90 0.42
N ALA A 121 -11.68 9.50 -0.67
CA ALA A 121 -11.87 10.92 -0.97
C ALA A 121 -13.36 11.26 -1.17
N ILE A 122 -14.07 10.48 -2.00
CA ILE A 122 -15.50 10.66 -2.26
C ILE A 122 -16.31 10.50 -0.97
N ASN A 123 -16.01 9.49 -0.13
CA ASN A 123 -16.70 9.28 1.14
C ASN A 123 -16.44 10.41 2.17
N LYS A 124 -15.34 11.15 2.03
CA LYS A 124 -15.06 12.37 2.81
C LYS A 124 -15.76 13.61 2.25
N ASN A 125 -16.56 13.49 1.19
CA ASN A 125 -17.17 14.58 0.44
C ASN A 125 -16.12 15.53 -0.16
N GLU A 126 -14.95 15.00 -0.52
CA GLU A 126 -13.96 15.74 -1.30
C GLU A 126 -14.33 15.69 -2.78
N VAL A 127 -14.09 16.80 -3.50
CA VAL A 127 -14.25 16.84 -4.96
C VAL A 127 -13.21 15.92 -5.56
N TYR A 128 -13.64 14.88 -6.26
CA TYR A 128 -12.76 13.85 -6.76
C TYR A 128 -13.23 13.35 -8.13
N GLU A 129 -12.29 13.24 -9.06
CA GLU A 129 -12.51 12.70 -10.39
C GLU A 129 -11.23 12.01 -10.83
N ASP A 130 -11.30 10.71 -11.12
CA ASP A 130 -10.15 9.93 -11.61
C ASP A 130 -10.62 8.81 -12.54
N GLU A 131 -9.78 8.48 -13.51
CA GLU A 131 -9.98 7.35 -14.42
C GLU A 131 -8.93 6.27 -14.12
N ILE A 132 -9.43 5.06 -13.89
CA ILE A 132 -8.61 3.90 -13.55
C ILE A 132 -8.80 2.84 -14.63
N PHE A 133 -7.70 2.49 -15.30
CA PHE A 133 -7.67 1.44 -16.31
C PHE A 133 -7.44 0.08 -15.66
N TRP A 134 -8.31 -0.88 -15.96
CA TRP A 134 -8.25 -2.25 -15.47
C TRP A 134 -7.96 -3.21 -16.63
N PRO A 135 -7.05 -4.20 -16.43
CA PRO A 135 -6.74 -5.24 -17.44
C PRO A 135 -7.78 -6.38 -17.45
N CYS A 136 -8.86 -6.24 -16.69
CA CYS A 136 -9.94 -7.20 -16.55
C CYS A 136 -11.18 -6.51 -16.00
N ASP A 137 -12.32 -7.20 -16.01
CA ASP A 137 -13.54 -6.69 -15.38
C ASP A 137 -13.29 -6.43 -13.88
N PRO A 138 -13.46 -5.19 -13.39
CA PRO A 138 -13.24 -4.87 -11.99
C PRO A 138 -14.29 -5.45 -11.04
N PHE A 139 -15.52 -5.73 -11.50
CA PHE A 139 -16.62 -6.12 -10.61
C PHE A 139 -16.36 -7.45 -9.88
N PRO A 140 -15.93 -8.55 -10.54
CA PRO A 140 -15.63 -9.80 -9.86
C PRO A 140 -14.51 -9.64 -8.82
N ILE A 141 -13.50 -8.81 -9.10
CA ILE A 141 -12.40 -8.57 -8.17
C ILE A 141 -12.91 -7.81 -6.94
N ILE A 142 -13.60 -6.70 -7.13
CA ILE A 142 -14.12 -5.89 -6.02
C ILE A 142 -15.09 -6.73 -5.19
N TYR A 143 -16.01 -7.45 -5.83
CA TYR A 143 -16.95 -8.33 -5.14
C TYR A 143 -16.24 -9.42 -4.35
N GLY A 144 -15.27 -10.11 -4.95
CA GLY A 144 -14.47 -11.11 -4.26
C GLY A 144 -13.69 -10.54 -3.08
N LEU A 145 -13.15 -9.33 -3.19
CA LEU A 145 -12.52 -8.62 -2.07
C LEU A 145 -13.53 -8.31 -0.96
N VAL A 146 -14.77 -7.93 -1.27
CA VAL A 146 -15.84 -7.72 -0.27
C VAL A 146 -16.18 -9.03 0.44
N GLN A 147 -16.28 -10.14 -0.28
CA GLN A 147 -16.58 -11.46 0.29
C GLN A 147 -15.37 -12.10 0.98
N ASN A 148 -14.17 -11.52 0.85
CA ASN A 148 -12.91 -12.13 1.25
C ASN A 148 -12.69 -13.50 0.58
N ASP A 149 -13.11 -13.59 -0.68
CA ASP A 149 -13.01 -14.77 -1.52
C ASP A 149 -12.69 -14.34 -2.96
N LEU A 150 -11.43 -14.47 -3.35
CA LEU A 150 -10.97 -14.25 -4.73
C LEU A 150 -10.96 -15.55 -5.54
N SER A 151 -11.69 -16.59 -5.10
CA SER A 151 -11.79 -17.81 -5.88
C SER A 151 -12.33 -17.50 -7.28
N ASN A 152 -11.68 -18.12 -8.28
CA ASN A 152 -11.75 -17.80 -9.70
C ASN A 152 -13.15 -18.02 -10.32
N GLU A 153 -14.16 -17.25 -9.93
CA GLU A 153 -15.23 -16.95 -10.88
C GLU A 153 -14.59 -16.25 -12.09
N SER A 154 -15.02 -16.60 -13.29
CA SER A 154 -14.35 -16.28 -14.55
C SER A 154 -14.06 -14.79 -14.71
N ILE A 155 -12.88 -14.34 -14.28
CA ILE A 155 -12.41 -12.97 -14.48
C ILE A 155 -12.21 -12.81 -15.99
N GLN A 156 -13.13 -12.06 -16.60
CA GLN A 156 -13.01 -11.73 -18.01
C GLN A 156 -11.81 -10.80 -18.20
N SER A 157 -10.85 -11.24 -19.00
CA SER A 157 -9.75 -10.39 -19.44
C SER A 157 -10.26 -9.43 -20.52
N GLY A 158 -9.84 -8.16 -20.44
CA GLY A 158 -10.27 -7.09 -21.33
C GLY A 158 -9.75 -5.75 -20.83
N GLU A 159 -9.85 -4.70 -21.63
CA GLU A 159 -9.49 -3.36 -21.18
C GLU A 159 -10.77 -2.66 -20.68
N PHE A 160 -10.79 -2.26 -19.41
CA PHE A 160 -11.93 -1.58 -18.81
C PHE A 160 -11.47 -0.23 -18.26
N CYS A 161 -12.30 0.80 -18.43
CA CYS A 161 -12.13 2.09 -17.77
C CYS A 161 -13.13 2.19 -16.61
N MET A 162 -12.63 2.50 -15.43
CA MET A 162 -13.47 2.86 -14.29
C MET A 162 -13.34 4.35 -14.02
N THR A 163 -14.44 5.07 -14.11
CA THR A 163 -14.53 6.49 -13.78
C THR A 163 -15.03 6.64 -12.36
N LEU A 164 -14.19 7.18 -11.48
CA LEU A 164 -14.55 7.53 -10.10
C LEU A 164 -14.93 9.00 -10.05
N SER A 165 -16.10 9.32 -9.49
CA SER A 165 -16.48 10.71 -9.28
C SER A 165 -17.47 10.89 -8.13
N ASP A 166 -17.34 11.99 -7.40
CA ASP A 166 -18.34 12.46 -6.43
C ASP A 166 -19.70 12.80 -7.07
N LYS A 167 -19.73 12.99 -8.40
CA LYS A 167 -20.93 13.34 -9.17
C LYS A 167 -21.71 12.13 -9.69
N ILE A 168 -21.11 10.93 -9.63
CA ILE A 168 -21.72 9.69 -10.12
C ILE A 168 -22.55 9.05 -9.01
N ILE A 169 -23.76 8.59 -9.34
CA ILE A 169 -24.61 7.85 -8.40
C ILE A 169 -23.95 6.50 -8.11
N GLY A 170 -23.54 6.27 -6.87
CA GLY A 170 -22.78 5.08 -6.49
C GLY A 170 -21.25 5.24 -6.58
N SER A 171 -20.75 6.46 -6.84
CA SER A 171 -19.34 6.87 -6.80
C SER A 171 -18.45 6.42 -7.95
N PHE A 172 -18.87 5.43 -8.75
CA PHE A 172 -18.13 5.01 -9.95
C PHE A 172 -19.00 4.36 -11.01
N GLU A 173 -18.54 4.43 -12.25
CA GLU A 173 -19.06 3.73 -13.43
C GLU A 173 -17.92 2.97 -14.11
N VAL A 174 -18.26 1.88 -14.81
CA VAL A 174 -17.28 1.02 -15.50
C VAL A 174 -17.73 0.82 -16.94
N GLU A 175 -16.81 1.04 -17.88
CA GLU A 175 -17.03 0.85 -19.30
C GLU A 175 -15.97 -0.10 -19.87
N GLU A 176 -16.38 -1.00 -20.76
CA GLU A 176 -15.45 -1.84 -21.53
C GLU A 176 -14.88 -1.01 -22.69
N ILE A 177 -13.55 -0.89 -22.74
CA ILE A 177 -12.84 -0.19 -23.81
C ILE A 177 -12.79 -1.16 -24.98
N SER A 178 -13.78 -1.06 -25.86
CA SER A 178 -13.78 -1.85 -27.09
C SER A 178 -12.58 -1.44 -27.96
N PRO A 179 -11.79 -2.38 -28.51
CA PRO A 179 -10.61 -2.07 -29.33
C PRO A 179 -10.92 -1.30 -30.63
N PHE A 180 -12.19 -0.99 -30.93
CA PHE A 180 -12.65 -0.34 -32.16
C PHE A 180 -12.98 1.16 -32.04
N GLN A 181 -12.68 1.84 -30.91
CA GLN A 181 -12.93 3.29 -30.78
C GLN A 181 -11.72 4.20 -31.06
N PHE A 182 -10.59 3.68 -31.55
CA PHE A 182 -9.64 4.53 -32.27
C PHE A 182 -10.23 4.84 -33.65
N GLN A 183 -11.01 5.91 -33.76
CA GLN A 183 -11.19 6.55 -35.06
C GLN A 183 -9.80 6.96 -35.55
N PRO A 184 -9.32 6.44 -36.70
CA PRO A 184 -8.09 6.95 -37.28
C PRO A 184 -8.31 8.44 -37.52
N ILE A 185 -7.41 9.27 -36.99
CA ILE A 185 -7.34 10.69 -37.33
C ILE A 185 -7.38 10.73 -38.87
N PRO A 186 -8.42 11.30 -39.49
CA PRO A 186 -8.40 11.48 -40.94
C PRO A 186 -7.14 12.28 -41.25
N PRO A 187 -6.28 11.83 -42.17
CA PRO A 187 -5.22 12.67 -42.68
C PRO A 187 -5.90 13.77 -43.49
N TYR A 188 -6.31 14.85 -42.83
CA TYR A 188 -6.59 16.11 -43.50
C TYR A 188 -5.26 16.55 -44.14
N LEU A 189 -5.18 16.50 -45.47
CA LEU A 189 -5.60 17.56 -46.41
C LEU A 189 -4.75 18.82 -46.23
#